data_AF-A0A6V8NVS6-F1
#
_entry.id   AF-A0A6V8NVS6-F1
#
_cell.length_a   1.000
_cell.length_b   1.000
_cell.length_c   1.000
_cell.angle_alpha   90.00
_cell.angle_beta   90.00
_cell.angle_gamma   90.00
#
_symmetry.space_group_name_H-M   'P 1'
#
loop_
_entity.id
_entity.type
_entity.pdbx_description
1 polymer ?
#
loop_
_entity_poly.entity_id
_entity_poly.type
_entity_poly.pdbx_seq_one_letter_code
_entity_poly.pdbx_strand_id
1 'polypeptide(L)' 'MPVVVHVSGAVQRPGVYELREGMRVIDAIEMAGGGTEKSDIHQLNLAETLYDGQKIYVPAKGEEIG' A
#
# COMPACT_ATOMS: atom_id res chain seq x y z
N MET A 1 8.73 -12.59 11.88
CA MET A 1 7.79 -11.85 12.76
C MET A 1 6.81 -11.09 11.88
N PRO A 2 5.56 -10.82 12.29
CA PRO A 2 4.68 -9.97 11.48
C PRO A 2 5.28 -8.57 11.31
N VAL A 3 4.90 -7.89 10.23
CA VAL A 3 5.23 -6.49 9.96
C VAL A 3 3.96 -5.66 10.01
N VAL A 4 4.03 -4.46 10.58
CA VAL A 4 2.92 -3.52 10.66
C VAL A 4 3.17 -2.38 9.68
N VAL A 5 2.22 -2.15 8.77
CA VAL A 5 2.34 -1.11 7.74
C VAL A 5 1.14 -0.17 7.76
N HIS A 6 1.36 1.09 7.43
CA HIS A 6 0.30 2.08 7.26
C HIS A 6 -0.01 2.29 5.78
N VAL A 7 -1.20 1.90 5.34
CA VAL A 7 -1.69 2.11 3.97
C VAL A 7 -2.60 3.34 3.94
N SER A 8 -2.29 4.28 3.06
CA SER A 8 -2.96 5.59 2.96
C SER A 8 -3.12 6.04 1.51
N GLY A 9 -3.87 7.13 1.28
CA GLY A 9 -4.14 7.66 -0.05
C GLY A 9 -5.36 7.01 -0.72
N ALA A 10 -5.28 6.79 -2.02
CA ALA A 10 -6.36 6.36 -2.89
C ALA A 10 -6.71 4.85 -2.78
N VAL A 11 -6.85 4.31 -1.57
CA VAL A 11 -7.31 2.92 -1.30
C VAL A 11 -8.72 2.89 -0.71
N GLN A 12 -9.40 1.74 -0.79
CA GLN A 12 -10.78 1.62 -0.29
C GLN A 12 -10.88 1.76 1.23
N ARG A 13 -9.91 1.22 1.98
CA ARG A 13 -9.87 1.25 3.44
C ARG A 13 -8.47 1.67 3.90
N PRO A 14 -8.18 2.98 3.99
CA PRO A 14 -6.95 3.46 4.60
C PRO A 14 -6.85 2.99 6.06
N GLY A 15 -5.65 2.65 6.53
CA GLY A 15 -5.47 2.16 7.89
C GLY A 15 -4.12 1.49 8.13
N VAL A 16 -3.95 0.99 9.35
CA VAL A 16 -2.78 0.20 9.76
C VAL A 16 -3.12 -1.28 9.66
N TYR A 17 -2.20 -2.05 9.09
CA TYR A 17 -2.37 -3.45 8.77
C TYR A 17 -1.19 -4.27 9.27
N GLU A 18 -1.48 -5.41 9.89
CA GLU A 18 -0.49 -6.40 10.28
C GLU A 18 -0.41 -7.50 9.21
N LEU A 19 0.78 -7.71 8.64
CA LEU A 19 1.05 -8.68 7.58
C LEU A 19 2.12 -9.68 8.00
N ARG A 20 2.15 -10.81 7.31
CA ARG A 20 3.23 -11.78 7.47
C ARG A 20 4.52 -11.23 6.87
N GLU A 21 5.64 -11.61 7.46
CA GLU A 21 6.97 -11.32 6.90
C GLU A 21 7.10 -11.86 5.47
N GLY A 22 7.79 -11.10 4.61
CA GLY A 22 8.03 -11.48 3.21
C GLY A 22 6.88 -11.18 2.26
N MET A 23 5.74 -10.67 2.75
CA MET A 23 4.68 -10.10 1.91
C MET A 23 5.16 -8.82 1.22
N ARG A 24 4.42 -8.42 0.19
CA ARG A 24 4.77 -7.32 -0.71
C ARG A 24 3.77 -6.18 -0.65
N VAL A 25 4.12 -5.04 -1.24
CA VAL A 25 3.27 -3.85 -1.33
C VAL A 25 1.87 -4.17 -1.89
N ILE A 26 1.79 -5.04 -2.91
CA ILE A 26 0.49 -5.45 -3.47
C ILE A 26 -0.43 -6.11 -2.43
N ASP A 27 0.12 -6.94 -1.55
CA ASP A 27 -0.65 -7.65 -0.54
C ASP A 27 -1.26 -6.67 0.48
N ALA A 28 -0.50 -5.63 0.87
CA ALA A 28 -1.00 -4.59 1.76
C ALA A 28 -2.12 -3.76 1.13
N ILE A 29 -2.01 -3.46 -0.17
CA ILE A 29 -3.06 -2.75 -0.92
C ILE A 29 -4.31 -3.62 -1.04
N GLU A 30 -4.17 -4.91 -1.30
CA GLU A 30 -5.30 -5.86 -1.33
C GLU A 30 -6.00 -5.96 0.02
N MET A 31 -5.27 -6.04 1.13
CA MET A 31 -5.88 -6.01 2.47
C MET A 31 -6.63 -4.70 2.75
N ALA A 32 -6.10 -3.58 2.25
CA ALA A 32 -6.78 -2.28 2.24
C ALA A 32 -8.00 -2.22 1.31
N GLY A 33 -8.39 -3.33 0.68
CA GLY A 33 -9.56 -3.45 -0.19
C GLY A 33 -9.28 -3.07 -1.64
N GLY A 34 -8.01 -2.96 -2.03
CA GLY A 34 -7.58 -2.49 -3.33
C GLY A 34 -7.53 -0.97 -3.44
N GLY A 35 -6.99 -0.51 -4.57
CA GLY A 35 -7.06 0.89 -4.97
C GLY A 35 -8.49 1.31 -5.32
N THR A 36 -8.81 2.58 -5.10
CA THR A 36 -10.04 3.20 -5.62
C THR A 36 -9.97 3.37 -7.14
N GLU A 37 -11.07 3.75 -7.79
CA GLU A 37 -11.09 4.07 -9.23
C GLU A 37 -10.12 5.20 -9.63
N LYS A 38 -9.79 6.06 -8.66
CA LYS A 38 -8.86 7.18 -8.81
C LYS A 38 -7.42 6.77 -8.52
N SER A 39 -7.15 5.58 -7.99
CA SER A 39 -5.80 5.16 -7.64
C SER A 39 -4.90 5.02 -8.86
N ASP A 40 -3.62 5.30 -8.66
CA ASP A 40 -2.55 5.03 -9.60
C ASP A 40 -1.50 4.13 -8.97
N ILE A 41 -1.89 2.87 -8.74
CA ILE A 41 -1.03 1.85 -8.15
C ILE A 41 0.21 1.53 -9.00
N HIS A 42 0.22 1.94 -10.27
CA HIS A 42 1.35 1.72 -11.19
C HIS A 42 2.57 2.59 -10.86
N GLN A 43 2.37 3.67 -10.10
CA GLN A 43 3.48 4.47 -9.60
C GLN A 43 4.23 3.81 -8.42
N LEU A 44 3.71 2.71 -7.89
CA LEU A 44 4.33 1.98 -6.79
C LEU A 44 5.07 0.74 -7.28
N ASN A 45 6.16 0.39 -6.59
CA ASN A 45 6.79 -0.91 -6.75
C ASN A 45 5.96 -1.98 -6.02
N LEU A 46 4.94 -2.51 -6.69
CA LEU A 46 4.03 -3.53 -6.15
C LEU A 46 4.75 -4.82 -5.71
N ALA A 47 5.96 -5.05 -6.23
CA ALA A 47 6.78 -6.22 -5.94
C ALA A 47 7.71 -6.03 -4.73
N GLU A 48 7.83 -4.82 -4.18
CA GLU A 48 8.69 -4.52 -3.04
C GLU A 48 8.23 -5.29 -1.79
N THR A 49 9.19 -5.90 -1.10
CA THR A 49 8.94 -6.58 0.18
C THR A 49 8.67 -5.55 1.27
N LEU A 50 7.68 -5.85 2.11
CA LEU A 50 7.33 -5.01 3.24
C LEU A 50 8.37 -5.07 4.36
N TYR A 51 8.55 -3.95 5.04
CA TYR A 51 9.28 -3.86 6.30
C TYR A 51 8.40 -3.26 7.40
N ASP A 52 8.71 -3.60 8.66
CA ASP A 52 7.95 -3.12 9.80
C ASP A 52 8.01 -1.59 9.92
N GLY A 53 6.86 -0.96 10.16
CA GLY A 53 6.71 0.49 10.21
C GLY A 53 6.63 1.18 8.85
N GLN A 54 6.63 0.45 7.73
CA GLN A 54 6.53 1.05 6.39
C GLN A 54 5.21 1.81 6.20
N LYS A 55 5.30 2.98 5.58
CA LYS A 55 4.13 3.71 5.08
C LYS A 55 4.01 3.51 3.58
N ILE A 56 2.86 3.05 3.14
CA ILE A 56 2.48 2.91 1.74
C ILE A 56 1.45 3.99 1.44
N TYR A 57 1.81 4.91 0.56
CA TYR A 57 0.89 5.92 0.05
C TYR A 57 0.52 5.56 -1.38
N VAL A 58 -0.76 5.34 -1.64
CA VAL A 58 -1.27 5.09 -3.00
C VAL A 58 -1.70 6.43 -3.60
N PRO A 59 -1.01 6.95 -4.62
CA PRO A 59 -1.36 8.22 -5.23
C PRO A 59 -2.66 8.11 -6.02
N ALA A 60 -3.30 9.26 -6.26
CA ALA A 60 -4.36 9.36 -7.25
C ALA A 60 -3.78 9.57 -8.66
N LYS A 61 -4.54 9.23 -9.70
CA LYS A 61 -4.21 9.51 -11.10
C LYS A 61 -3.96 11.01 -11.29
N GLY A 62 -2.80 11.35 -11.85
CA GLY A 62 -2.37 12.74 -12.05
C GLY A 62 -1.73 13.41 -10.85
N GLU A 63 -1.59 12.69 -9.72
CA GLU A 63 -0.73 13.11 -8.62
C GLU A 63 0.72 12.72 -8.93
N GLU A 64 1.64 13.68 -8.86
CA GLU A 64 3.08 13.42 -8.95
C GLU A 64 3.62 13.18 -7.55
N ILE A 65 4.09 11.96 -7.29
CA ILE A 65 4.89 11.66 -6.09
C ILE A 65 6.35 11.97 -6.43
N GLY A 66 6.88 13.01 -5.78
CA GLY A 66 8.27 13.47 -5.91
C GLY A 66 9.27 12.69 -5.06
#